data_AF-A0A1F5SWQ4-F1
#
_entry.id   AF-A0A1F5SWQ4-F1
#
_cell.length_a   1.000
_cell.length_b   1.000
_cell.length_c   1.000
_cell.angle_alpha   90.00
_cell.angle_beta   90.00
_cell.angle_gamma   90.00
#
_symmetry.space_group_name_H-M   'P 1'
#
loop_
_entity.id
_entity.type
_entity.pdbx_description
1 polymer ?
#
loop_
_entity_poly.entity_id
_entity_poly.type
_entity_poly.pdbx_seq_one_letter_code
_entity_poly.pdbx_strand_id
1 'polypeptide(L)'
;MKILLTGANGAIGSSLKKLLPFNVAARSHHELDITDKDSIAKAVDEVRPDLIINSAVIKNPLSEEKKELACQVNVIGVKNLCETGIKLLQISSVVVLRPKDWYSVTKLAAENLIDANKHLIIRLSFPHNDVLLAKAVVNLIDKTGVYNLWELQCPYLKNRIIIFLRKVLLKLQTEPGSISRLGFGFIKRKVLPILKANKQK
;
A
#
# COMPACT_ATOMS: atom_id res chain seq x y z
N MET A 1 -2.95 -19.77 -6.95
CA MET A 1 -2.44 -18.49 -7.46
C MET A 1 -0.92 -18.48 -7.40
N LYS A 2 -0.25 -18.34 -8.55
CA LYS A 2 1.19 -18.12 -8.68
C LYS A 2 1.47 -16.63 -8.84
N ILE A 3 2.46 -16.12 -8.11
CA ILE A 3 2.80 -14.71 -8.11
C ILE A 3 4.23 -14.53 -8.60
N LEU A 4 4.44 -13.66 -9.58
CA LEU A 4 5.76 -13.13 -9.92
C LEU A 4 5.96 -11.82 -9.14
N LEU A 5 6.92 -11.79 -8.21
CA LEU A 5 7.25 -10.60 -7.43
C LEU A 5 8.56 -10.00 -7.94
N THR A 6 8.51 -8.76 -8.42
CA THR A 6 9.70 -8.03 -8.88
C THR A 6 10.24 -7.13 -7.77
N GLY A 7 11.54 -6.83 -7.79
CA GLY A 7 12.18 -6.00 -6.76
C GLY A 7 12.37 -6.74 -5.44
N ALA A 8 12.56 -8.07 -5.48
CA ALA A 8 12.58 -8.96 -4.31
C ALA A 8 13.61 -8.60 -3.22
N ASN A 9 14.71 -7.94 -3.59
CA ASN A 9 15.75 -7.52 -2.64
C ASN A 9 15.46 -6.17 -1.97
N GLY A 10 14.43 -5.45 -2.41
CA GLY A 10 13.99 -4.21 -1.77
C GLY A 10 13.30 -4.48 -0.44
N ALA A 11 13.18 -3.44 0.41
CA ALA A 11 12.54 -3.57 1.72
C ALA A 11 11.14 -4.18 1.63
N ILE A 12 10.30 -3.65 0.73
CA ILE A 12 8.92 -4.11 0.53
C ILE A 12 8.89 -5.50 -0.10
N GLY A 13 9.67 -5.72 -1.18
CA GLY A 13 9.75 -7.02 -1.86
C GLY A 13 10.18 -8.14 -0.93
N SER A 14 11.23 -7.93 -0.12
CA SER A 14 11.73 -8.96 0.80
C SER A 14 10.71 -9.29 1.89
N SER A 15 9.93 -8.31 2.33
CA SER A 15 8.91 -8.47 3.34
C SER A 15 7.69 -9.23 2.79
N LEU A 16 7.20 -8.83 1.61
CA LEU A 16 6.12 -9.52 0.91
C LEU A 16 6.49 -10.97 0.59
N LYS A 17 7.74 -11.23 0.14
CA LYS A 17 8.24 -12.60 -0.09
C LYS A 17 8.09 -13.50 1.14
N LYS A 18 8.27 -12.95 2.35
CA LYS A 18 8.19 -13.70 3.61
C LYS A 18 6.75 -13.81 4.15
N LEU A 19 5.94 -12.78 3.96
CA LEU A 19 4.64 -12.64 4.63
C LEU A 19 3.45 -13.11 3.80
N LEU A 20 3.59 -13.21 2.48
CA LEU A 20 2.50 -13.65 1.61
C LEU A 20 2.32 -15.18 1.68
N PRO A 21 1.08 -15.67 1.86
CA PRO A 21 0.78 -17.10 1.95
C PRO A 21 0.66 -17.79 0.57
N PHE A 22 1.25 -17.22 -0.47
CA PHE A 22 1.11 -17.67 -1.87
C PHE A 22 2.41 -18.30 -2.39
N ASN A 23 2.33 -18.98 -3.53
CA ASN A 23 3.53 -19.39 -4.27
C ASN A 23 4.13 -18.16 -4.96
N VAL A 24 5.13 -17.54 -4.32
CA VAL A 24 5.79 -16.31 -4.79
C VAL A 24 7.14 -16.63 -5.43
N ALA A 25 7.21 -16.52 -6.75
CA ALA A 25 8.45 -16.48 -7.51
C ALA A 25 9.03 -15.05 -7.43
N ALA A 26 9.87 -14.80 -6.42
CA ALA A 26 10.46 -13.48 -6.18
C ALA A 26 11.77 -13.32 -6.94
N ARG A 27 11.86 -12.31 -7.81
CA ARG A 27 13.03 -11.99 -8.63
C ARG A 27 13.64 -10.64 -8.26
N SER A 28 14.95 -10.62 -8.10
CA SER A 28 15.75 -9.41 -8.00
C SER A 28 15.99 -8.78 -9.37
N HIS A 29 16.55 -7.57 -9.42
CA HIS A 29 16.86 -6.89 -10.69
C HIS A 29 17.87 -7.69 -11.55
N HIS A 30 18.76 -8.47 -10.94
CA HIS A 30 19.72 -9.31 -11.66
C HIS A 30 19.06 -10.53 -12.32
N GLU A 31 17.91 -10.97 -11.82
CA GLU A 31 17.17 -12.12 -12.37
C GLU A 31 16.05 -11.68 -13.32
N LEU A 32 15.50 -10.49 -13.09
CA LEU A 32 14.43 -9.88 -13.89
C LEU A 32 14.63 -8.37 -13.92
N ASP A 33 15.05 -7.86 -15.08
CA ASP A 33 15.10 -6.43 -15.35
C ASP A 33 13.77 -5.99 -15.96
N ILE A 34 13.00 -5.20 -15.22
CA ILE A 34 11.69 -4.70 -15.70
C ILE A 34 11.82 -3.68 -16.84
N THR A 35 13.01 -3.14 -17.07
CA THR A 35 13.26 -2.24 -18.21
C THR A 35 13.45 -3.00 -19.52
N ASP A 36 13.77 -4.29 -19.45
CA ASP A 36 13.97 -5.19 -20.59
C ASP A 36 12.75 -6.10 -20.80
N LYS A 37 12.10 -5.96 -21.97
CA LYS A 37 10.91 -6.74 -22.32
C LYS A 37 11.23 -8.22 -22.51
N ASP A 38 12.42 -8.56 -23.00
CA ASP A 38 12.82 -9.95 -23.20
C ASP A 38 13.09 -10.65 -21.87
N SER A 39 13.69 -9.93 -20.91
CA SER A 39 13.84 -10.38 -19.52
C SER A 39 12.48 -10.65 -18.87
N ILE A 40 11.50 -9.76 -19.05
CA ILE A 40 10.14 -9.95 -18.56
C ILE A 40 9.49 -11.18 -19.21
N ALA A 41 9.56 -11.30 -20.54
CA ALA A 41 8.95 -12.41 -21.28
C ALA A 41 9.46 -13.76 -20.80
N LYS A 42 10.79 -13.91 -20.66
CA LYS A 42 11.42 -15.13 -20.13
C LYS A 42 10.90 -15.49 -18.74
N ALA A 43 10.85 -14.52 -17.82
CA ALA A 43 10.37 -14.77 -16.47
C ALA A 43 8.87 -15.11 -16.44
N VAL A 44 8.06 -14.48 -17.29
CA VAL A 44 6.64 -14.79 -17.44
C VAL A 44 6.45 -16.21 -17.97
N ASP A 45 7.22 -16.63 -18.98
CA ASP A 45 7.15 -17.97 -19.57
C ASP A 45 7.59 -19.07 -18.58
N GLU A 46 8.65 -18.80 -17.80
CA GLU A 46 9.16 -19.71 -16.77
C GLU A 46 8.17 -19.87 -15.60
N VAL A 47 7.67 -18.75 -15.07
CA VAL A 47 6.86 -18.75 -13.84
C VAL A 47 5.39 -19.08 -14.14
N ARG A 48 4.90 -18.64 -15.30
CA ARG A 48 3.48 -18.60 -15.68
C ARG A 48 2.60 -18.01 -14.56
N PRO A 49 2.83 -16.73 -14.20
CA PRO A 49 2.15 -16.13 -13.05
C PRO A 49 0.69 -15.76 -13.35
N ASP A 50 -0.18 -15.90 -12.36
CA ASP A 50 -1.55 -15.37 -12.41
C ASP A 50 -1.59 -13.86 -12.09
N LEU A 51 -0.57 -13.39 -11.35
CA LEU A 51 -0.43 -12.01 -10.89
C LEU A 51 1.05 -11.61 -10.87
N ILE A 52 1.32 -10.38 -11.29
CA ILE A 52 2.60 -9.71 -11.07
C ILE A 52 2.43 -8.73 -9.89
N ILE A 53 3.29 -8.82 -8.88
CA ILE A 53 3.44 -7.80 -7.85
C ILE A 53 4.73 -7.04 -8.14
N ASN A 54 4.63 -5.74 -8.41
CA ASN A 54 5.80 -4.91 -8.66
C ASN A 54 6.18 -4.08 -7.43
N SER A 55 7.38 -4.34 -6.91
CA SER A 55 8.01 -3.53 -5.85
C SER A 55 9.36 -2.94 -6.26
N ALA A 56 9.78 -3.13 -7.51
CA ALA A 56 11.00 -2.55 -8.05
C ALA A 56 10.84 -1.02 -8.17
N VAL A 57 11.83 -0.29 -7.67
CA VAL A 57 11.79 1.17 -7.65
C VAL A 57 13.19 1.77 -7.42
N ILE A 58 13.49 2.87 -8.10
CA ILE A 58 14.59 3.77 -7.77
C ILE A 58 14.02 4.87 -6.88
N LYS A 59 14.49 4.92 -5.64
CA LYS A 59 14.06 5.87 -4.59
C LYS A 59 15.09 6.98 -4.39
N ASN A 60 14.73 8.00 -3.62
CA ASN A 60 15.68 9.02 -3.16
C ASN A 60 16.77 8.42 -2.26
N PRO A 61 17.99 9.00 -2.27
CA PRO A 61 18.41 10.16 -3.07
C PRO A 61 18.74 9.82 -4.55
N LEU A 62 18.98 8.55 -4.85
CA LEU A 62 19.43 8.10 -6.17
C LEU A 62 18.52 8.53 -7.33
N SER A 63 17.20 8.64 -7.08
CA SER A 63 16.28 9.07 -8.13
C SER A 63 16.55 10.51 -8.62
N GLU A 64 17.01 11.40 -7.73
CA GLU A 64 17.39 12.76 -8.12
C GLU A 64 18.73 12.80 -8.84
N GLU A 65 19.68 11.97 -8.42
CA GLU A 65 21.01 11.89 -9.00
C GLU A 65 21.00 11.23 -10.39
N LYS A 66 20.12 10.25 -10.60
CA LYS A 66 20.01 9.46 -11.83
C LYS A 66 18.58 9.47 -12.35
N LYS A 67 18.15 10.62 -12.87
CA LYS A 67 16.77 10.87 -13.28
C LYS A 67 16.30 9.95 -14.41
N GLU A 68 17.17 9.71 -15.37
CA GLU A 68 16.92 8.82 -16.51
C GLU A 68 16.72 7.39 -16.02
N LEU A 69 17.62 6.90 -15.16
CA LEU A 69 17.49 5.57 -14.55
C LEU A 69 16.19 5.44 -13.75
N ALA A 70 15.84 6.47 -12.97
CA ALA A 70 14.58 6.48 -12.25
C ALA A 70 13.36 6.46 -13.18
N CYS A 71 13.39 7.18 -14.31
CA CYS A 71 12.34 7.13 -15.32
C CYS A 71 12.25 5.74 -15.96
N GLN A 72 13.38 5.16 -16.34
CA GLN A 72 13.44 3.81 -16.93
C GLN A 72 12.82 2.77 -16.00
N VAL A 73 13.23 2.73 -14.73
CA VAL A 73 12.73 1.72 -13.80
C VAL A 73 11.31 2.04 -13.32
N ASN A 74 11.06 3.26 -12.84
CA ASN A 74 9.81 3.59 -12.15
C ASN A 74 8.65 3.78 -13.12
N VAL A 75 8.90 4.18 -14.37
CA VAL A 75 7.85 4.50 -15.36
C VAL A 75 7.85 3.48 -16.49
N ILE A 76 8.96 3.38 -17.24
CA ILE A 76 9.02 2.48 -18.41
C ILE A 76 8.91 1.02 -17.98
N GLY A 77 9.57 0.62 -16.89
CA GLY A 77 9.47 -0.75 -16.40
C GLY A 77 8.06 -1.11 -15.94
N VAL A 78 7.31 -0.17 -15.36
CA VAL A 78 5.89 -0.38 -15.02
C VAL A 78 5.05 -0.56 -16.29
N LYS A 79 5.29 0.29 -17.31
CA LYS A 79 4.63 0.18 -18.61
C LYS A 79 4.87 -1.20 -19.24
N ASN A 80 6.11 -1.67 -19.25
CA ASN A 80 6.47 -2.98 -19.78
C ASN A 80 5.73 -4.11 -19.04
N LEU A 81 5.62 -4.04 -17.71
CA LEU A 81 4.86 -5.01 -16.92
C LEU A 81 3.36 -4.99 -17.24
N CYS A 82 2.76 -3.82 -17.45
CA CYS A 82 1.37 -3.71 -17.90
C CYS A 82 1.14 -4.31 -19.29
N GLU A 83 2.10 -4.16 -20.21
CA GLU A 83 2.02 -4.69 -21.57
C GLU A 83 2.05 -6.23 -21.64
N THR A 84 2.40 -6.92 -20.55
CA THR A 84 2.30 -8.40 -20.46
C THR A 84 0.85 -8.90 -20.54
N GLY A 85 -0.14 -8.03 -20.27
CA GLY A 85 -1.55 -8.41 -20.15
C GLY A 85 -1.90 -9.17 -18.86
N ILE A 86 -0.92 -9.50 -18.03
CA ILE A 86 -1.14 -10.13 -16.73
C ILE A 86 -1.57 -9.06 -15.73
N LYS A 87 -2.46 -9.43 -14.80
CA LYS A 87 -2.86 -8.53 -13.72
C LYS A 87 -1.63 -8.04 -12.95
N LEU A 88 -1.60 -6.74 -12.68
CA LEU A 88 -0.49 -6.08 -11.99
C LEU A 88 -1.00 -5.52 -10.67
N LEU A 89 -0.27 -5.80 -9.59
CA LEU A 89 -0.34 -5.05 -8.34
C LEU A 89 0.90 -4.15 -8.26
N GLN A 90 0.70 -2.86 -8.46
CA GLN A 90 1.76 -1.86 -8.34
C GLN A 90 1.81 -1.32 -6.91
N ILE A 91 2.98 -1.44 -6.27
CA ILE A 91 3.25 -0.74 -5.03
C ILE A 91 3.54 0.72 -5.34
N SER A 92 2.77 1.64 -4.78
CA SER A 92 2.96 3.09 -4.92
C SER A 92 3.04 3.78 -3.55
N SER A 93 2.93 5.10 -3.52
CA SER A 93 3.06 5.87 -2.28
C SER A 93 2.18 7.12 -2.27
N VAL A 94 1.79 7.57 -1.07
CA VAL A 94 1.01 8.80 -0.84
C VAL A 94 1.63 10.05 -1.39
N VAL A 95 2.94 10.04 -1.62
CA VAL A 95 3.67 11.19 -2.16
C VAL A 95 3.15 11.61 -3.53
N VAL A 96 2.51 10.71 -4.29
CA VAL A 96 1.90 11.04 -5.60
C VAL A 96 0.75 12.04 -5.48
N LEU A 97 0.13 12.18 -4.31
CA LEU A 97 -0.96 13.13 -4.08
C LEU A 97 -0.47 14.59 -4.12
N ARG A 98 0.81 14.81 -3.79
CA ARG A 98 1.48 16.12 -3.84
C ARG A 98 2.96 15.91 -4.18
N PRO A 99 3.29 15.64 -5.46
CA PRO A 99 4.66 15.39 -5.88
C PRO A 99 5.55 16.62 -5.63
N LYS A 100 6.76 16.40 -5.12
CA LYS A 100 7.71 17.47 -4.75
C LYS A 100 9.15 17.18 -5.20
N ASP A 101 9.41 15.96 -5.64
CA ASP A 101 10.73 15.45 -6.01
C ASP A 101 10.60 14.47 -7.18
N TRP A 102 11.72 14.11 -7.78
CA TRP A 102 11.77 13.23 -8.94
C TRP A 102 11.20 11.84 -8.66
N TYR A 103 11.43 11.32 -7.44
CA TYR A 103 10.83 10.07 -6.99
C TYR A 103 9.29 10.14 -7.07
N SER A 104 8.66 11.13 -6.44
CA SER A 104 7.20 11.26 -6.41
C SER A 104 6.60 11.56 -7.79
N VAL A 105 7.31 12.33 -8.63
CA VAL A 105 6.91 12.59 -10.03
C VAL A 105 6.91 11.29 -10.83
N THR A 106 7.98 10.50 -10.76
CA THR A 106 8.07 9.22 -11.49
C THR A 106 7.05 8.19 -10.99
N LYS A 107 6.75 8.16 -9.68
CA LYS A 107 5.66 7.31 -9.14
C LYS A 107 4.29 7.73 -9.69
N LEU A 108 3.98 9.04 -9.73
CA LEU A 108 2.72 9.53 -10.28
C LEU A 108 2.62 9.24 -11.78
N ALA A 109 3.70 9.45 -12.53
CA ALA A 109 3.75 9.13 -13.96
C ALA A 109 3.45 7.65 -14.21
N ALA A 110 3.99 6.75 -13.39
CA ALA A 110 3.69 5.32 -13.47
C ALA A 110 2.20 5.01 -13.19
N GLU A 111 1.60 5.64 -12.18
CA GLU A 111 0.16 5.43 -11.88
C GLU A 111 -0.74 5.83 -13.05
N ASN A 112 -0.41 6.93 -13.75
CA ASN A 112 -1.18 7.40 -14.90
C ASN A 112 -1.13 6.46 -16.12
N LEU A 113 -0.16 5.54 -16.16
CA LEU A 113 -0.04 4.53 -17.24
C LEU A 113 -0.84 3.26 -16.93
N ILE A 114 -1.27 3.06 -15.68
CA ILE A 114 -1.92 1.84 -15.24
C ILE A 114 -3.44 1.98 -15.40
N ASP A 115 -4.04 1.10 -16.20
CA ASP A 115 -5.50 0.97 -16.26
C ASP A 115 -6.03 0.35 -14.95
N ALA A 116 -6.54 1.20 -14.08
CA ALA A 116 -7.06 0.82 -12.77
C ALA A 116 -8.30 -0.09 -12.84
N ASN A 117 -8.93 -0.30 -14.01
CA ASN A 117 -10.00 -1.28 -14.16
C ASN A 117 -9.45 -2.71 -14.29
N LYS A 118 -8.19 -2.86 -14.73
CA LYS A 118 -7.51 -4.15 -14.95
C LYS A 118 -6.49 -4.48 -13.86
N HIS A 119 -5.89 -3.44 -13.30
CA HIS A 119 -4.77 -3.56 -12.37
C HIS A 119 -5.13 -2.98 -10.99
N LEU A 120 -4.27 -3.24 -10.02
CA LEU A 120 -4.40 -2.80 -8.63
C LEU A 120 -3.20 -1.91 -8.28
N ILE A 121 -3.46 -0.77 -7.65
CA ILE A 121 -2.42 0.12 -7.11
C ILE A 121 -2.64 0.23 -5.60
N ILE A 122 -1.59 -0.03 -4.82
CA ILE A 122 -1.61 0.18 -3.36
C ILE A 122 -0.64 1.30 -3.02
N ARG A 123 -1.17 2.44 -2.57
CA ARG A 123 -0.38 3.59 -2.10
C ARG A 123 -0.02 3.42 -0.63
N LEU A 124 1.29 3.40 -0.36
CA LEU A 124 1.86 3.31 0.98
C LEU A 124 2.16 4.69 1.58
N SER A 125 1.88 4.87 2.87
CA SER A 125 2.40 5.96 3.70
C SER A 125 3.71 5.51 4.36
N PHE A 126 4.66 6.41 4.56
CA PHE A 126 5.82 6.13 5.41
C PHE A 126 5.69 6.86 6.76
N PRO A 127 5.91 6.18 7.89
CA PRO A 127 6.18 4.74 8.02
C PRO A 127 4.95 3.86 7.68
N HIS A 128 5.19 2.62 7.23
CA HIS A 128 4.15 1.59 7.06
C HIS A 128 4.46 0.34 7.90
N ASN A 129 3.45 -0.52 8.02
CA ASN A 129 3.56 -1.82 8.68
C ASN A 129 3.43 -2.92 7.63
N ASP A 130 4.47 -3.74 7.50
CA ASP A 130 4.56 -4.78 6.48
C ASP A 130 3.53 -5.90 6.64
N VAL A 131 3.16 -6.24 7.87
CA VAL A 131 2.11 -7.24 8.14
C VAL A 131 0.76 -6.71 7.66
N LEU A 132 0.48 -5.42 7.86
CA LEU A 132 -0.73 -4.79 7.33
C LEU A 132 -0.70 -4.70 5.81
N LEU A 133 0.47 -4.43 5.21
CA LEU A 133 0.63 -4.49 3.76
C LEU A 133 0.35 -5.88 3.21
N ALA A 134 0.95 -6.93 3.77
CA ALA A 134 0.71 -8.31 3.35
C ALA A 134 -0.77 -8.70 3.46
N LYS A 135 -1.44 -8.33 4.56
CA LYS A 135 -2.88 -8.52 4.73
C LYS A 135 -3.70 -7.76 3.69
N ALA A 136 -3.33 -6.51 3.39
CA ALA A 136 -3.99 -5.71 2.35
C ALA A 136 -3.83 -6.37 0.97
N VAL A 137 -2.64 -6.87 0.63
CA VAL A 137 -2.41 -7.63 -0.60
C VAL A 137 -3.34 -8.84 -0.66
N VAL A 138 -3.37 -9.68 0.38
CA VAL A 138 -4.25 -10.87 0.41
C VAL A 138 -5.73 -10.49 0.21
N ASN A 139 -6.21 -9.43 0.87
CA ASN A 139 -7.61 -9.03 0.81
C ASN A 139 -8.01 -8.38 -0.53
N LEU A 140 -7.06 -7.76 -1.23
CA LEU A 140 -7.31 -7.00 -2.44
C LEU A 140 -6.86 -7.72 -3.71
N ILE A 141 -6.25 -8.90 -3.60
CA ILE A 141 -5.57 -9.55 -4.71
C ILE A 141 -6.46 -9.78 -5.95
N ASP A 142 -7.76 -10.00 -5.74
CA ASP A 142 -8.77 -10.17 -6.80
C ASP A 142 -9.44 -8.86 -7.23
N LYS A 143 -9.22 -7.76 -6.51
CA LYS A 143 -9.77 -6.42 -6.81
C LYS A 143 -8.90 -5.67 -7.80
N THR A 144 -9.48 -4.62 -8.39
CA THR A 144 -8.79 -3.63 -9.22
C THR A 144 -9.10 -2.25 -8.66
N GLY A 145 -8.32 -1.25 -9.06
CA GLY A 145 -8.48 0.13 -8.60
C GLY A 145 -7.27 0.64 -7.81
N VAL A 146 -7.46 1.79 -7.17
CA VAL A 146 -6.41 2.47 -6.41
C VAL A 146 -6.81 2.51 -4.94
N TYR A 147 -5.98 1.95 -4.08
CA TYR A 147 -6.23 1.85 -2.65
C TYR A 147 -5.11 2.50 -1.85
N ASN A 148 -5.52 3.23 -0.83
CA ASN A 148 -4.63 3.87 0.13
C ASN A 148 -4.48 2.96 1.35
N LEU A 149 -3.27 2.55 1.71
CA LEU A 149 -3.09 1.56 2.79
C LEU A 149 -3.68 2.03 4.13
N TRP A 150 -3.63 3.32 4.46
CA TRP A 150 -4.19 3.86 5.71
C TRP A 150 -5.72 3.79 5.77
N GLU A 151 -6.41 3.81 4.63
CA GLU A 151 -7.85 3.58 4.58
C GLU A 151 -8.20 2.14 4.95
N LEU A 152 -7.29 1.20 4.64
CA LEU A 152 -7.39 -0.23 4.99
C LEU A 152 -6.95 -0.53 6.43
N GLN A 153 -6.18 0.35 7.05
CA GLN A 153 -5.84 0.29 8.49
C GLN A 153 -7.04 0.71 9.34
N CYS A 154 -7.90 1.57 8.80
CA CYS A 154 -8.98 2.20 9.55
C CYS A 154 -10.05 1.22 10.08
N PRO A 155 -10.42 0.09 9.44
CA PRO A 155 -11.32 -0.89 10.04
C PRO A 155 -10.77 -1.50 11.34
N TYR A 156 -9.46 -1.77 11.41
CA TYR A 156 -8.81 -2.31 12.62
C TYR A 156 -8.71 -1.27 13.75
N LEU A 157 -8.39 -0.02 13.40
CA LEU A 157 -8.39 1.10 14.34
C LEU A 157 -9.79 1.54 14.74
N LYS A 158 -10.77 1.54 13.82
CA LYS A 158 -12.19 1.75 14.12
C LYS A 158 -12.65 0.71 15.12
N ASN A 159 -12.34 -0.57 14.95
CA ASN A 159 -12.72 -1.57 15.94
C ASN A 159 -12.04 -1.33 17.29
N ARG A 160 -10.75 -0.99 17.36
CA ARG A 160 -10.09 -0.69 18.65
C ARG A 160 -10.56 0.60 19.30
N ILE A 161 -10.75 1.67 18.54
CA ILE A 161 -11.27 2.96 19.00
C ILE A 161 -12.73 2.82 19.38
N ILE A 162 -13.56 2.13 18.61
CA ILE A 162 -14.97 1.85 18.94
C ILE A 162 -15.06 0.94 20.17
N ILE A 163 -14.22 -0.09 20.28
CA ILE A 163 -14.15 -0.93 21.49
C ILE A 163 -13.69 -0.10 22.69
N PHE A 164 -12.68 0.75 22.53
CA PHE A 164 -12.21 1.64 23.58
C PHE A 164 -13.28 2.66 23.98
N LEU A 165 -13.92 3.33 23.02
CA LEU A 165 -15.02 4.27 23.24
C LEU A 165 -16.24 3.57 23.85
N ARG A 166 -16.55 2.32 23.46
CA ARG A 166 -17.59 1.49 24.10
C ARG A 166 -17.22 1.16 25.54
N LYS A 167 -15.98 0.76 25.81
CA LYS A 167 -15.49 0.50 27.18
C LYS A 167 -15.55 1.77 28.04
N VAL A 168 -15.19 2.92 27.49
CA VAL A 168 -15.30 4.22 28.14
C VAL A 168 -16.77 4.56 28.40
N LEU A 169 -17.66 4.41 27.40
CA LEU A 169 -19.10 4.65 27.55
C LEU A 169 -19.76 3.74 28.59
N LEU A 170 -19.45 2.44 28.59
CA LEU A 170 -19.90 1.49 29.61
C LEU A 170 -19.43 1.90 31.00
N LYS A 171 -18.14 2.25 31.14
CA LYS A 171 -17.59 2.70 32.43
C LYS A 171 -18.19 4.02 32.90
N LEU A 172 -18.55 4.92 31.99
CA LEU A 172 -19.28 6.16 32.30
C LEU A 172 -20.72 5.91 32.73
N GLN A 173 -21.35 4.83 32.26
CA GLN A 173 -22.70 4.43 32.68
C GLN A 173 -22.71 3.72 34.03
N THR A 174 -21.66 2.94 34.36
CA THR A 174 -21.58 2.17 35.61
C THR A 174 -20.91 2.92 36.76
N GLU A 175 -19.99 3.85 36.47
CA GLU A 175 -19.21 4.61 37.48
C GLU A 175 -19.07 6.10 37.11
N PRO A 176 -20.14 6.91 37.29
CA PRO A 176 -20.17 8.31 36.83
C PRO A 176 -19.08 9.22 37.45
N GLY A 177 -18.54 8.84 38.62
CA GLY A 177 -17.52 9.59 39.37
C GLY A 177 -16.06 9.34 38.94
N SER A 178 -15.79 8.39 38.03
CA SER A 178 -14.43 8.00 37.63
C SER A 178 -13.71 9.01 36.71
N ILE A 179 -14.40 10.08 36.32
CA ILE A 179 -13.97 11.04 35.28
C ILE A 179 -12.81 11.95 35.71
N SER A 180 -12.55 12.12 37.02
CA SER A 180 -11.57 13.09 37.52
C SER A 180 -10.11 12.63 37.44
N ARG A 181 -9.81 11.35 37.17
CA ARG A 181 -8.43 10.83 37.18
C ARG A 181 -7.80 10.55 35.81
N LEU A 182 -8.56 10.59 34.72
CA LEU A 182 -8.01 10.43 33.37
C LEU A 182 -8.12 11.78 32.66
N GLY A 183 -6.98 12.47 32.52
CA GLY A 183 -6.86 13.81 31.94
C GLY A 183 -7.44 13.95 30.52
N PHE A 184 -8.75 14.13 30.43
CA PHE A 184 -9.53 14.22 29.20
C PHE A 184 -10.34 15.53 29.11
N GLY A 185 -9.70 16.66 29.41
CA GLY A 185 -10.26 17.98 29.11
C GLY A 185 -10.60 18.16 27.62
N PHE A 186 -9.86 17.48 26.74
CA PHE A 186 -10.04 17.56 25.28
C PHE A 186 -11.30 16.84 24.76
N ILE A 187 -11.58 15.61 25.24
CA ILE A 187 -12.75 14.83 24.81
C ILE A 187 -14.05 15.49 25.28
N LYS A 188 -14.06 16.01 26.52
CA LYS A 188 -15.26 16.66 27.09
C LYS A 188 -15.63 17.94 26.35
N ARG A 189 -14.64 18.73 25.90
CA ARG A 189 -14.88 20.01 25.20
C ARG A 189 -15.22 19.86 23.72
N LYS A 190 -14.60 18.93 22.98
CA LYS A 190 -14.77 18.86 21.52
C LYS A 190 -15.61 17.69 21.01
N VAL A 191 -15.61 16.54 21.70
CA VAL A 191 -16.23 15.31 21.19
C VAL A 191 -17.66 15.12 21.72
N LEU A 192 -17.89 15.44 22.99
CA LEU A 192 -19.21 15.31 23.61
C LEU A 192 -20.33 16.12 22.93
N PRO A 193 -20.10 17.37 22.47
CA PRO A 193 -21.13 18.15 21.77
C PRO A 193 -21.55 17.50 20.43
N ILE A 194 -20.58 16.94 19.70
CA ILE A 194 -20.80 16.29 18.40
C ILE A 194 -21.61 15.00 18.55
N LEU A 195 -21.35 14.24 19.61
CA LEU A 195 -22.08 12.99 19.90
C LEU A 195 -23.51 13.25 20.39
N LYS A 196 -23.77 14.38 21.08
CA LYS A 196 -25.13 14.76 21.50
C LYS A 196 -25.98 15.25 20.32
N ALA A 197 -25.38 15.95 19.36
CA ALA A 197 -26.08 16.39 18.14
C ALA A 197 -26.56 15.22 17.26
N ASN A 198 -25.86 14.07 17.29
CA ASN A 198 -26.23 12.88 16.52
C ASN A 198 -27.21 11.92 17.22
N LYS A 199 -27.69 12.24 18.42
CA LYS A 199 -28.73 11.46 19.12
C LYS A 199 -30.16 12.02 18.94
N GLN A 200 -30.30 13.16 18.27
CA GLN A 200 -31.58 13.79 17.96
C GLN A 200 -31.97 13.68 16.47
N LYS A 201 -31.41 12.71 15.75
CA LYS A 201 -31.89 12.27 14.43
C LYS A 201 -32.18 10.78 14.46
#